data_AF-A0A7Y7UTN5-F1
#
_entry.id   AF-A0A7Y7UTN5-F1
#
_cell.length_a   1.000
_cell.length_b   1.000
_cell.length_c   1.000
_cell.angle_alpha   90.00
_cell.angle_beta   90.00
_cell.angle_gamma   90.00
#
_symmetry.space_group_name_H-M   'P 1'
#
loop_
_entity.id
_entity.type
_entity.pdbx_description
1 polymer ?
#
loop_
_entity_poly.entity_id
_entity_poly.type
_entity_poly.pdbx_seq_one_letter_code
_entity_poly.pdbx_strand_id
1 'polypeptide(L)'
;MLPASIAPSAAPSAVATVRELFADKIGDVLLELLQTARANGASRVDVALIGTTGDQLLQISDDGNGLDEPGAIFAYPLPRFGIFSLAGRDVIVRSWSHDAHQGWSAHITAGAWTGRRPIVISPDPIRRGTSITFRMPAIPEAVMRAALTEAAALAGLSAHFDQRGV
;
A
#
# COMPACT_ATOMS: atom_id res chain seq x y z
N MET A 1 -16.44 -12.22 -11.16
CA MET A 1 -16.04 -13.07 -10.01
C MET A 1 -14.55 -12.90 -9.82
N LEU A 2 -14.08 -12.76 -8.58
CA LEU A 2 -12.65 -12.59 -8.30
C LEU A 2 -11.89 -13.93 -8.44
N PRO A 3 -10.61 -13.91 -8.84
CA PRO A 3 -9.79 -15.11 -8.85
C PRO A 3 -9.54 -15.62 -7.43
N ALA A 4 -9.47 -16.94 -7.23
CA ALA A 4 -9.16 -17.53 -5.92
C ALA A 4 -7.72 -17.23 -5.45
N SER A 5 -6.81 -17.00 -6.39
CA SER A 5 -5.43 -16.62 -6.12
C SER A 5 -4.79 -15.87 -7.28
N ILE A 6 -3.77 -15.08 -6.98
CA ILE A 6 -2.93 -14.39 -7.96
C ILE A 6 -1.47 -14.78 -7.78
N ALA A 7 -0.63 -14.48 -8.77
CA ALA A 7 0.81 -14.58 -8.65
C ALA A 7 1.48 -13.42 -9.43
N PRO A 8 2.62 -12.89 -8.96
CA PRO A 8 3.44 -11.97 -9.75
C PRO A 8 3.80 -12.58 -11.12
N SER A 9 3.55 -11.87 -12.21
CA SER A 9 3.84 -12.33 -13.58
C SER A 9 5.31 -12.18 -13.99
N ALA A 10 6.03 -11.28 -13.34
CA ALA A 10 7.47 -11.11 -13.47
C ALA A 10 8.13 -11.53 -12.16
N ALA A 11 9.13 -12.41 -12.23
CA ALA A 11 10.07 -12.60 -11.13
C ALA A 11 11.16 -11.54 -11.29
N PRO A 12 11.23 -10.49 -10.46
CA PRO A 12 12.30 -9.53 -10.61
C PRO A 12 13.60 -10.14 -10.09
N SER A 13 14.68 -9.94 -10.83
CA SER A 13 16.05 -9.85 -10.30
C SER A 13 16.21 -8.75 -9.22
N ALA A 14 15.13 -8.03 -8.87
CA ALA A 14 15.05 -6.97 -7.88
C ALA A 14 14.72 -7.44 -6.44
N VAL A 15 14.70 -8.76 -6.16
CA VAL A 15 14.57 -9.27 -4.77
C VAL A 15 15.86 -9.03 -3.94
N ALA A 16 16.86 -8.37 -4.51
CA ALA A 16 18.09 -7.98 -3.83
C ALA A 16 17.89 -6.72 -2.94
N THR A 17 17.72 -6.98 -1.65
CA THR A 17 18.09 -6.13 -0.50
C THR A 17 17.58 -4.69 -0.48
N VAL A 18 16.26 -4.52 -0.30
CA VAL A 18 15.67 -3.22 0.03
C VAL A 18 15.52 -3.06 1.55
N ARG A 19 16.65 -2.95 2.25
CA ARG A 19 16.69 -2.65 3.70
C ARG A 19 16.70 -1.15 3.99
N GLU A 20 17.11 -0.32 3.03
CA GLU A 20 17.41 1.12 3.25
C GLU A 20 16.28 2.08 2.83
N LEU A 21 15.16 1.59 2.26
CA LEU A 21 14.22 2.45 1.54
C LEU A 21 13.32 3.37 2.38
N PHE A 22 13.18 3.19 3.69
CA PHE A 22 12.00 3.74 4.39
C PHE A 22 12.25 4.80 5.45
N ALA A 23 13.47 4.99 5.97
CA ALA A 23 13.71 6.10 6.89
C ALA A 23 13.90 7.41 6.11
N ASP A 24 14.84 7.41 5.15
CA ASP A 24 15.25 8.62 4.44
C ASP A 24 14.36 8.96 3.23
N LYS A 25 13.42 8.07 2.85
CA LYS A 25 12.57 8.25 1.66
C LYS A 25 11.07 8.07 1.93
N ILE A 26 10.64 8.12 3.20
CA ILE A 26 9.22 7.97 3.54
C ILE A 26 8.34 9.03 2.86
N GLY A 27 8.84 10.27 2.75
CA GLY A 27 8.14 11.35 2.05
C GLY A 27 7.90 11.03 0.56
N ASP A 28 8.93 10.52 -0.13
CA ASP A 28 8.80 10.11 -1.54
C ASP A 28 7.80 8.96 -1.70
N VAL A 29 7.85 7.95 -0.81
CA VAL A 29 6.90 6.82 -0.82
C VAL A 29 5.47 7.29 -0.59
N LEU A 30 5.25 8.18 0.38
CA LEU A 30 3.94 8.76 0.66
C LEU A 30 3.44 9.57 -0.53
N LEU A 31 4.27 10.42 -1.13
CA LEU A 31 3.92 11.23 -2.28
C LEU A 31 3.45 10.36 -3.45
N GLU A 32 4.18 9.30 -3.76
CA GLU A 32 3.84 8.37 -4.83
C GLU A 32 2.52 7.63 -4.57
N LEU A 33 2.31 7.15 -3.34
CA LEU A 33 1.06 6.50 -2.95
C LEU A 33 -0.13 7.45 -3.05
N LEU A 34 0.02 8.69 -2.59
CA LEU A 34 -1.03 9.71 -2.64
C LEU A 34 -1.34 10.13 -4.09
N GLN A 35 -0.34 10.27 -4.95
CA GLN A 35 -0.54 10.57 -6.36
C GLN A 35 -1.29 9.44 -7.07
N THR A 36 -0.94 8.18 -6.79
CA THR A 36 -1.65 7.03 -7.35
C THR A 36 -3.08 6.94 -6.82
N ALA A 37 -3.30 7.13 -5.51
CA ALA A 37 -4.63 7.18 -4.93
C ALA A 37 -5.49 8.26 -5.60
N ARG A 38 -4.95 9.48 -5.77
CA ARG A 38 -5.63 10.58 -6.46
C ARG A 38 -5.95 10.23 -7.91
N ALA A 39 -4.99 9.68 -8.65
CA ALA A 39 -5.19 9.25 -10.04
C ALA A 39 -6.30 8.18 -10.15
N ASN A 40 -6.49 7.39 -9.09
CA ASN A 40 -7.57 6.42 -8.95
C ASN A 40 -8.85 6.97 -8.29
N GLY A 41 -9.02 8.29 -8.29
CA GLY A 41 -10.26 8.95 -7.85
C GLY A 41 -10.40 9.15 -6.34
N ALA A 42 -9.33 8.97 -5.55
CA ALA A 42 -9.37 9.30 -4.14
C ALA A 42 -9.53 10.81 -3.93
N SER A 43 -10.32 11.16 -2.92
CA SER A 43 -10.45 12.51 -2.37
C SER A 43 -9.68 12.68 -1.06
N ARG A 44 -9.40 11.57 -0.37
CA ARG A 44 -8.72 11.52 0.93
C ARG A 44 -7.86 10.26 1.07
N VAL A 45 -6.78 10.39 1.83
CA VAL A 45 -6.01 9.26 2.36
C VAL A 45 -5.93 9.34 3.88
N ASP A 46 -6.14 8.21 4.55
CA ASP A 46 -5.92 8.00 5.97
C ASP A 46 -4.66 7.16 6.17
N VAL A 47 -3.73 7.68 6.97
CA VAL A 47 -2.48 7.03 7.35
C VAL A 47 -2.51 6.71 8.84
N ALA A 48 -2.06 5.52 9.21
CA ALA A 48 -1.94 5.12 10.60
C ALA A 48 -0.65 4.32 10.84
N LEU A 49 -0.07 4.50 12.02
CA LEU A 49 0.99 3.63 12.52
C LEU A 49 0.39 2.65 13.53
N ILE A 50 0.50 1.36 13.26
CA ILE A 50 -0.03 0.29 14.10
C ILE A 50 1.13 -0.46 14.74
N GLY A 51 1.02 -0.77 16.03
CA GLY A 51 2.02 -1.51 16.79
C GLY A 51 2.86 -0.64 17.73
N THR A 52 3.86 -1.25 18.37
CA THR A 52 4.73 -0.62 19.38
C THR A 52 6.18 -0.49 18.91
N THR A 53 7.02 0.18 19.69
CA THR A 53 8.43 0.46 19.40
C THR A 53 9.20 -0.80 18.97
N GLY A 54 9.76 -0.78 17.75
CA GLY A 54 10.60 -1.85 17.20
C GLY A 54 10.00 -2.60 16.00
N ASP A 55 8.67 -2.64 15.87
CA ASP A 55 7.96 -3.29 14.75
C ASP A 55 6.67 -2.50 14.45
N GLN A 56 6.78 -1.45 13.63
CA GLN A 56 5.65 -0.63 13.22
C GLN A 56 5.10 -1.09 11.87
N LEU A 57 3.77 -1.19 11.79
CA LEU A 57 3.05 -1.34 10.54
C LEU A 57 2.56 0.04 10.09
N LEU A 58 2.89 0.41 8.86
CA LEU A 58 2.28 1.55 8.19
C LEU A 58 1.05 1.06 7.45
N GLN A 59 -0.11 1.59 7.80
CA GLN A 59 -1.33 1.41 7.04
C GLN A 59 -1.67 2.71 6.32
N ILE A 60 -1.93 2.62 5.02
CA ILE A 60 -2.36 3.73 4.17
C ILE A 60 -3.66 3.29 3.50
N SER A 61 -4.71 4.06 3.68
CA SER A 61 -6.04 3.76 3.14
C SER A 61 -6.57 4.95 2.36
N ASP A 62 -6.83 4.76 1.07
CA ASP A 62 -7.50 5.76 0.26
C ASP A 62 -9.00 5.48 0.18
N ASP A 63 -9.75 6.51 -0.22
CA ASP A 63 -11.16 6.39 -0.53
C ASP A 63 -11.41 6.33 -2.04
N GLY A 64 -10.45 5.91 -2.86
CA GLY A 64 -10.59 5.88 -4.31
C GLY A 64 -11.53 4.79 -4.84
N ASN A 65 -11.38 4.46 -6.12
CA ASN A 65 -12.20 3.45 -6.81
C ASN A 65 -11.83 2.01 -6.44
N GLY A 66 -10.76 1.80 -5.67
CA GLY A 66 -10.28 0.44 -5.41
C GLY A 66 -9.67 -0.21 -6.65
N LEU A 67 -9.71 -1.54 -6.70
CA LEU A 67 -9.10 -2.37 -7.72
C LEU A 67 -10.04 -3.54 -8.05
N ASP A 68 -10.51 -3.56 -9.29
CA ASP A 68 -11.39 -4.62 -9.78
C ASP A 68 -10.67 -5.97 -9.94
N GLU A 69 -9.46 -5.92 -10.49
CA GLU A 69 -8.65 -7.10 -10.73
C GLU A 69 -7.53 -7.21 -9.67
N PRO A 70 -7.55 -8.21 -8.77
CA PRO A 70 -6.52 -8.33 -7.74
C PRO A 70 -5.10 -8.48 -8.28
N GLY A 71 -4.94 -9.02 -9.50
CA GLY A 71 -3.63 -9.10 -10.16
C GLY A 71 -3.04 -7.73 -10.50
N ALA A 72 -3.86 -6.69 -10.61
CA ALA A 72 -3.44 -5.33 -10.90
C ALA A 72 -2.58 -4.72 -9.78
N ILE A 73 -2.54 -5.31 -8.58
CA ILE A 73 -1.61 -4.92 -7.50
C ILE A 73 -0.17 -4.83 -8.03
N PHE A 74 0.26 -5.77 -8.86
CA PHE A 74 1.63 -5.81 -9.40
C PHE A 74 1.91 -4.76 -10.47
N ALA A 75 0.86 -4.22 -11.07
CA ALA A 75 0.91 -3.08 -11.98
C ALA A 75 0.55 -1.76 -11.28
N TYR A 76 0.18 -1.80 -9.99
CA TYR A 76 -0.25 -0.63 -9.24
C TYR A 76 0.92 0.34 -9.13
N PRO A 77 0.81 1.55 -9.70
CA PRO A 77 1.96 2.39 -9.89
C PRO A 77 2.42 2.98 -8.57
N LEU A 78 3.73 2.87 -8.32
CA LEU A 78 4.50 3.86 -7.56
C LEU A 78 5.52 4.39 -8.56
N PRO A 79 5.39 5.63 -9.07
CA PRO A 79 6.15 6.16 -10.20
C PRO A 79 7.66 5.92 -10.16
N ARG A 80 8.30 5.83 -8.98
CA ARG A 80 9.73 5.56 -8.84
C ARG A 80 10.02 4.23 -8.14
N PHE A 81 9.15 3.73 -7.26
CA PHE A 81 9.45 2.55 -6.45
C PHE A 81 8.74 1.25 -6.89
N GLY A 82 7.57 1.32 -7.53
CA GLY A 82 6.66 0.19 -7.73
C GLY A 82 6.23 -0.55 -6.43
N ILE A 83 5.15 -1.34 -6.46
CA ILE A 83 4.81 -2.22 -5.32
C ILE A 83 5.94 -3.22 -4.99
N PHE A 84 6.76 -3.56 -5.97
CA PHE A 84 7.92 -4.46 -5.83
C PHE A 84 9.04 -3.87 -4.95
N SER A 85 9.04 -2.57 -4.66
CA SER A 85 9.92 -2.00 -3.62
C SER A 85 9.66 -2.58 -2.22
N LEU A 86 8.49 -3.17 -2.00
CA LEU A 86 8.12 -3.88 -0.78
C LEU A 86 8.50 -5.37 -0.82
N ALA A 87 9.17 -5.84 -1.88
CA ALA A 87 9.56 -7.23 -2.02
C ALA A 87 10.39 -7.72 -0.83
N GLY A 88 10.07 -8.93 -0.36
CA GLY A 88 10.69 -9.52 0.83
C GLY A 88 10.06 -9.06 2.16
N ARG A 89 9.02 -8.22 2.14
CA ARG A 89 8.21 -7.87 3.32
C ARG A 89 6.87 -8.60 3.32
N ASP A 90 6.24 -8.63 4.48
CA ASP A 90 4.82 -8.91 4.61
C ASP A 90 4.01 -7.67 4.26
N VAL A 91 3.17 -7.79 3.24
CA VAL A 91 2.26 -6.74 2.79
C VAL A 91 0.85 -7.28 2.74
N ILE A 92 -0.08 -6.53 3.32
CA ILE A 92 -1.51 -6.79 3.22
C ILE A 92 -2.10 -5.72 2.33
N VAL A 93 -2.74 -6.14 1.24
CA VAL A 93 -3.54 -5.26 0.39
C VAL A 93 -5.00 -5.62 0.57
N ARG A 94 -5.84 -4.60 0.75
CA ARG A 94 -7.29 -4.72 0.79
C ARG A 94 -7.85 -3.75 -0.24
N SER A 95 -8.84 -4.15 -1.03
CA SER A 95 -9.43 -3.24 -2.00
C SER A 95 -10.88 -3.60 -2.30
N TRP A 96 -11.64 -2.60 -2.76
CA TRP A 96 -12.98 -2.80 -3.28
C TRP A 96 -12.93 -3.10 -4.77
N SER A 97 -13.68 -4.11 -5.22
CA SER A 97 -13.98 -4.30 -6.64
C SER A 97 -15.42 -3.85 -6.90
N HIS A 98 -15.57 -2.91 -7.84
CA HIS A 98 -16.84 -2.51 -8.39
C HIS A 98 -17.44 -3.61 -9.27
N ASP A 99 -16.64 -4.27 -10.11
CA ASP A 99 -17.09 -5.33 -11.03
C ASP A 99 -17.61 -6.57 -10.30
N ALA A 100 -16.96 -6.94 -9.18
CA ALA A 100 -17.39 -8.07 -8.34
C ALA A 100 -18.34 -7.66 -7.22
N HIS A 101 -18.60 -6.35 -7.03
CA HIS A 101 -19.40 -5.79 -5.94
C HIS A 101 -19.00 -6.30 -4.54
N GLN A 102 -17.70 -6.47 -4.29
CA GLN A 102 -17.20 -6.97 -3.00
C GLN A 102 -15.80 -6.45 -2.67
N GLY A 103 -15.49 -6.43 -1.37
CA GLY A 103 -14.14 -6.23 -0.88
C GLY A 103 -13.32 -7.51 -0.96
N TRP A 104 -12.02 -7.37 -1.17
CA TRP A 104 -11.06 -8.46 -1.16
C TRP A 104 -9.77 -8.07 -0.46
N SER A 105 -9.04 -9.08 0.00
CA SER A 105 -7.72 -8.94 0.60
C SER A 105 -6.73 -9.96 0.04
N ALA A 106 -5.46 -9.56 0.02
CA ALA A 106 -4.32 -10.37 -0.35
C ALA A 106 -3.20 -10.14 0.67
N HIS A 107 -2.72 -11.23 1.28
CA HIS A 107 -1.50 -11.20 2.10
C HIS A 107 -0.32 -11.70 1.28
N ILE A 108 0.51 -10.77 0.83
CA ILE A 108 1.75 -11.03 0.13
C ILE A 108 2.85 -11.24 1.17
N THR A 109 3.08 -12.51 1.51
CA THR A 109 4.18 -12.87 2.43
C THR A 109 5.55 -12.60 1.79
N ALA A 110 6.59 -12.47 2.62
CA ALA A 110 7.96 -12.26 2.14
C ALA A 110 8.44 -13.28 1.08
N GLY A 111 7.91 -14.52 1.08
CA GLY A 111 8.25 -15.55 0.10
C GLY A 111 7.41 -15.56 -1.18
N ALA A 112 6.25 -14.89 -1.19
CA ALA A 112 5.30 -14.92 -2.30
C ALA A 112 5.68 -14.01 -3.48
N TRP A 113 6.56 -13.02 -3.24
CA TRP A 113 7.06 -12.09 -4.26
C TRP A 113 7.76 -12.75 -5.45
N THR A 114 8.23 -13.98 -5.29
CA THR A 114 8.94 -14.74 -6.35
C THR A 114 8.02 -15.41 -7.35
N GLY A 115 6.69 -15.37 -7.15
CA GLY A 115 5.72 -16.08 -7.99
C GLY A 115 5.67 -17.60 -7.77
N ARG A 116 6.58 -18.17 -6.96
CA ARG A 116 6.61 -19.61 -6.66
C ARG A 116 5.46 -20.09 -5.79
N ARG A 117 4.81 -19.18 -5.07
CA ARG A 117 3.65 -19.48 -4.22
C ARG A 117 2.49 -18.57 -4.65
N PRO A 118 1.29 -19.12 -4.89
CA PRO A 118 0.12 -18.31 -5.15
C PRO A 118 -0.22 -17.49 -3.91
N ILE A 119 -0.74 -16.28 -4.14
CA ILE A 119 -1.27 -15.40 -3.11
C ILE A 119 -2.78 -15.57 -3.12
N VAL A 120 -3.33 -16.04 -2.00
CA VAL A 120 -4.75 -16.29 -1.85
C VAL A 120 -5.51 -14.96 -1.80
N ILE A 121 -6.60 -14.87 -2.55
CA ILE A 121 -7.55 -13.77 -2.46
C ILE A 121 -8.67 -14.17 -1.51
N SER A 122 -8.86 -13.39 -0.45
CA SER A 122 -9.90 -13.64 0.56
C SER A 122 -10.96 -12.54 0.53
N PRO A 123 -12.23 -12.82 0.84
CA PRO A 123 -13.23 -11.78 1.06
C PRO A 123 -12.79 -10.81 2.16
N ASP A 124 -13.11 -9.52 2.01
CA ASP A 124 -12.76 -8.49 2.97
C ASP A 124 -13.92 -7.50 3.19
N PRO A 125 -14.14 -6.99 4.42
CA PRO A 125 -15.24 -6.07 4.70
C PRO A 125 -15.02 -4.63 4.21
N ILE A 126 -13.87 -4.29 3.61
CA ILE A 126 -13.65 -2.99 2.96
C ILE A 126 -14.79 -2.71 1.97
N ARG A 127 -15.28 -1.46 1.96
CA ARG A 127 -16.45 -1.08 1.14
C ARG A 127 -16.14 -0.07 0.04
N ARG A 128 -14.92 0.45 0.01
CA ARG A 128 -14.44 1.47 -0.94
C ARG A 128 -12.92 1.58 -0.86
N GLY A 129 -12.29 2.03 -1.94
CA GLY A 129 -10.87 2.39 -1.97
C GLY A 129 -9.93 1.21 -1.84
N THR A 130 -8.66 1.54 -1.61
CA THR A 130 -7.59 0.57 -1.37
C THR A 130 -6.91 0.86 -0.04
N SER A 131 -6.49 -0.20 0.65
CA SER A 131 -5.67 -0.13 1.85
C SER A 131 -4.43 -1.00 1.68
N ILE A 132 -3.25 -0.44 1.93
CA ILE A 132 -1.97 -1.13 1.90
C ILE A 132 -1.35 -1.03 3.28
N THR A 133 -1.01 -2.18 3.86
CA THR A 133 -0.35 -2.29 5.16
C THR A 133 0.96 -3.04 5.02
N PHE A 134 2.06 -2.48 5.53
CA PHE A 134 3.36 -3.14 5.49
C PHE A 134 4.26 -2.73 6.66
N ARG A 135 5.21 -3.58 7.00
CA ARG A 135 6.18 -3.31 8.06
C ARG A 135 7.22 -2.28 7.63
N MET A 136 7.48 -1.30 8.50
CA MET A 136 8.54 -0.30 8.34
C MET A 136 9.39 -0.18 9.61
N PRO A 137 10.63 0.34 9.50
CA PRO A 137 11.41 0.73 10.67
C PRO A 137 10.62 1.75 11.52
N ALA A 138 10.82 1.72 12.83
CA ALA A 138 10.18 2.69 13.69
C ALA A 138 10.68 4.10 13.36
N ILE A 139 9.76 5.02 13.08
CA ILE A 139 10.06 6.45 12.94
C ILE A 139 9.23 7.27 13.93
N PRO A 140 9.71 8.43 14.41
CA PRO A 140 8.92 9.29 15.27
C PRO A 140 7.64 9.76 14.57
N GLU A 141 6.51 9.77 15.29
CA GLU A 141 5.23 10.23 14.76
C GLU A 141 5.32 11.64 14.14
N ALA A 142 6.08 12.55 14.78
CA ALA A 142 6.29 13.90 14.27
C ALA A 142 6.97 13.92 12.88
N VAL A 143 7.90 13.00 12.62
CA VAL A 143 8.56 12.85 11.32
C VAL A 143 7.57 12.32 10.28
N MET A 144 6.77 11.32 10.65
CA MET A 144 5.72 10.77 9.78
C MET A 144 4.67 11.82 9.41
N ARG A 145 4.18 12.58 10.39
CA ARG A 145 3.21 13.66 10.17
C ARG A 145 3.77 14.74 9.25
N ALA A 146 4.99 15.21 9.49
CA ALA A 146 5.63 16.22 8.64
C ALA A 146 5.77 15.74 7.18
N ALA A 147 6.25 14.51 6.99
CA ALA A 147 6.37 13.91 5.66
C ALA A 147 5.01 13.74 4.96
N LEU A 148 3.97 13.37 5.72
CA LEU A 148 2.61 13.24 5.18
C LEU A 148 2.02 14.60 4.79
N THR A 149 2.18 15.65 5.61
CA THR A 149 1.72 17.00 5.28
C THR A 149 2.37 17.51 3.99
N GLU A 150 3.69 17.33 3.84
CA GLU A 150 4.42 17.73 2.63
C GLU A 150 3.94 16.94 1.40
N ALA A 151 3.85 15.61 1.51
CA ALA A 151 3.37 14.75 0.43
C ALA A 151 1.92 15.08 0.02
N ALA A 152 1.04 15.35 0.99
CA ALA A 152 -0.36 15.73 0.76
C ALA A 152 -0.47 17.06 0.00
N ALA A 153 0.32 18.06 0.38
CA ALA A 153 0.38 19.34 -0.32
C ALA A 153 0.85 19.18 -1.77
N LEU A 154 1.91 18.40 -2.00
CA LEU A 154 2.46 18.14 -3.34
C LEU A 154 1.53 17.29 -4.21
N ALA A 155 0.82 16.32 -3.64
CA ALA A 155 -0.18 15.52 -4.34
C ALA A 155 -1.50 16.27 -4.58
N GLY A 156 -1.75 17.36 -3.85
CA GLY A 156 -3.02 18.09 -3.85
C GLY A 156 -4.19 17.27 -3.30
N LEU A 157 -3.94 16.39 -2.33
CA LEU A 157 -4.91 15.44 -1.76
C LEU A 157 -5.05 15.67 -0.24
N SER A 158 -6.26 15.53 0.29
CA SER A 158 -6.45 15.60 1.75
C SER A 158 -5.85 14.36 2.41
N ALA A 159 -5.06 14.56 3.47
CA ALA A 159 -4.47 13.47 4.24
C ALA A 159 -4.83 13.59 5.72
N HIS A 160 -4.98 12.44 6.37
CA HIS A 160 -5.21 12.32 7.81
C HIS A 160 -4.20 11.34 8.39
N PHE A 161 -3.71 11.64 9.59
CA PHE A 161 -2.88 10.74 10.38
C PHE A 161 -3.63 10.35 11.67
N ASP A 162 -3.83 9.06 11.88
CA ASP A 162 -4.66 8.49 12.95
C ASP A 162 -6.05 9.16 13.02
N GLN A 163 -6.69 9.29 11.86
CA GLN A 163 -8.00 9.93 11.65
C GLN A 163 -8.06 11.44 11.94
N ARG A 164 -6.92 12.08 12.27
CA ARG A 164 -6.83 13.54 12.46
C ARG A 164 -6.20 14.18 11.24
N GLY A 165 -6.78 15.29 10.75
CA GLY A 165 -6.21 16.02 9.60
C GLY A 165 -4.78 16.49 9.88
N VAL A 166 -3.96 16.56 8.83
CA VAL A 166 -2.56 17.03 8.87
C VAL A 166 -2.30 18.19 7.91
#